data_AF-A0A212F369-F1
#
_entry.id   AF-A0A212F369-F1
#
_cell.length_a   1.000
_cell.length_b   1.000
_cell.length_c   1.000
_cell.angle_alpha   90.00
_cell.angle_beta   90.00
_cell.angle_gamma   90.00
#
_symmetry.space_group_name_H-M   'P 1'
#
loop_
_entity.id
_entity.type
_entity.pdbx_description
1 polymer ?
#
loop_
_entity_poly.entity_id
_entity_poly.type
_entity_poly.pdbx_seq_one_letter_code
_entity_poly.pdbx_strand_id
1 'polypeptide(L)'
;MFSILITSYKAMFRVYVVILNILFICQVNSKVTSKICQVKPTEKHCLIEFMAKDRWPHQERWAFDWRRQHCYEIRWADHCGLVNRDTNNFASEKECLSECAGWA
;
A
#
# COMPACT_ATOMS: atom_id res chain seq x y z
N MET A 1 -42.24 -28.75 -13.39
CA MET A 1 -41.93 -27.30 -13.45
C MET A 1 -41.06 -26.82 -12.27
N PHE A 2 -41.25 -27.32 -11.05
CA PHE A 2 -40.41 -26.97 -9.88
C PHE A 2 -38.93 -27.37 -9.99
N SER A 3 -38.62 -28.51 -10.62
CA SER A 3 -37.23 -28.99 -10.69
C SER A 3 -36.30 -28.14 -11.56
N ILE A 4 -36.82 -27.37 -12.53
CA ILE A 4 -36.02 -26.51 -13.43
C ILE A 4 -35.57 -25.22 -12.72
N LEU A 5 -36.43 -24.70 -11.83
CA LEU A 5 -36.11 -23.51 -11.00
C LEU A 5 -34.95 -23.79 -10.04
N ILE A 6 -34.91 -24.98 -9.41
CA ILE A 6 -33.88 -25.35 -8.43
C ILE A 6 -32.49 -25.48 -9.08
N THR A 7 -32.40 -26.02 -10.30
CA THR A 7 -31.13 -26.12 -11.05
C THR A 7 -30.61 -24.76 -11.45
N SER A 8 -31.49 -23.85 -11.86
CA SER A 8 -31.13 -22.47 -12.22
C SER A 8 -30.55 -21.69 -11.03
N TYR A 9 -31.18 -21.80 -9.84
CA TYR A 9 -30.67 -21.15 -8.62
C TYR A 9 -29.31 -21.69 -8.19
N LYS A 10 -29.07 -23.01 -8.30
CA LYS A 10 -27.76 -23.61 -8.00
C LYS A 10 -26.66 -23.15 -8.97
N ALA A 11 -26.99 -22.97 -10.25
CA ALA A 11 -26.04 -22.46 -11.24
C ALA A 11 -25.69 -20.99 -10.98
N MET A 12 -26.69 -20.15 -10.70
CA MET A 12 -26.47 -18.73 -10.37
C MET A 12 -25.66 -18.55 -9.09
N PHE A 13 -25.91 -19.37 -8.05
CA PHE A 13 -25.13 -19.32 -6.80
C PHE A 13 -23.66 -19.71 -7.01
N ARG A 14 -23.38 -20.74 -7.83
CA ARG A 14 -22.00 -21.14 -8.16
C ARG A 14 -21.26 -20.05 -8.92
N VAL A 15 -21.90 -19.41 -9.90
CA VAL A 15 -21.30 -18.29 -10.65
C VAL A 15 -21.00 -17.12 -9.72
N TYR A 16 -21.93 -16.78 -8.81
CA TYR A 16 -21.74 -15.72 -7.83
C TYR A 16 -20.54 -16.00 -6.89
N VAL A 17 -20.42 -17.23 -6.39
CA VAL A 17 -19.27 -17.65 -5.56
C VAL A 17 -17.96 -17.55 -6.34
N VAL A 18 -17.92 -17.97 -7.60
CA VAL A 18 -16.71 -17.87 -8.45
C VAL A 18 -16.31 -16.41 -8.66
N ILE A 19 -17.27 -15.51 -8.95
CA ILE A 19 -17.00 -14.09 -9.12
C ILE A 19 -16.45 -13.46 -7.84
N LEU A 20 -17.02 -13.78 -6.68
CA LEU A 20 -16.52 -13.28 -5.39
C LEU A 20 -15.10 -13.75 -5.09
N ASN A 21 -14.76 -15.00 -5.41
CA ASN A 21 -13.40 -15.52 -5.21
C ASN A 21 -12.39 -14.85 -6.14
N ILE A 22 -12.74 -14.58 -7.40
CA ILE A 22 -11.87 -13.86 -8.35
C ILE A 22 -11.61 -12.42 -7.87
N LEU A 23 -12.65 -11.72 -7.40
CA LEU A 23 -12.51 -10.36 -6.86
C LEU A 23 -11.62 -10.32 -5.61
N PHE A 24 -11.67 -11.36 -4.77
CA PHE A 24 -10.82 -11.47 -3.58
C PHE A 24 -9.34 -11.69 -3.91
N ILE A 25 -9.04 -12.51 -4.93
CA ILE A 25 -7.67 -12.79 -5.37
C ILE A 25 -7.01 -11.54 -5.99
N CYS A 26 -7.77 -10.69 -6.67
CA CYS A 26 -7.25 -9.47 -7.31
C CYS A 26 -6.77 -8.39 -6.31
N GLN A 27 -7.12 -8.47 -5.02
CA GLN A 27 -6.70 -7.48 -4.02
C GLN A 27 -5.32 -7.75 -3.38
N VAL A 28 -4.65 -8.86 -3.71
CA VAL A 28 -3.40 -9.30 -3.06
C VAL A 28 -2.14 -8.96 -3.88
N ASN A 29 -2.20 -7.92 -4.71
CA ASN A 29 -1.04 -7.34 -5.41
C ASN A 29 -0.93 -5.90 -4.93
N SER A 30 0.12 -5.42 -4.28
CA SER A 30 1.53 -5.78 -4.17
C SER A 30 1.92 -5.94 -2.70
N LYS A 31 2.91 -6.77 -2.40
CA LYS A 31 3.70 -6.59 -1.17
C LYS A 31 5.11 -6.25 -1.62
N VAL A 32 5.50 -5.00 -1.45
CA VAL A 32 6.91 -4.61 -1.47
C VAL A 32 7.69 -5.60 -0.58
N THR A 33 8.88 -6.01 -1.01
CA THR A 33 9.66 -6.99 -0.23
C THR A 33 9.88 -6.47 1.19
N SER A 34 9.78 -7.35 2.19
CA SER A 34 9.93 -6.96 3.61
C SER A 34 11.26 -6.23 3.89
N LYS A 35 12.30 -6.48 3.08
CA LYS A 35 13.59 -5.79 3.15
C LYS A 35 13.46 -4.28 2.96
N ILE A 36 12.58 -3.81 2.08
CA ILE A 36 12.37 -2.37 1.83
C ILE A 36 11.71 -1.73 3.06
N CYS A 37 10.72 -2.39 3.66
CA CYS A 37 10.06 -1.90 4.87
C CYS A 37 10.98 -1.87 6.10
N GLN A 38 12.04 -2.69 6.12
CA GLN A 38 13.04 -2.74 7.19
C GLN A 38 14.07 -1.60 7.15
N VAL A 39 14.28 -1.01 5.97
CA VAL A 39 15.25 0.08 5.79
C VAL A 39 14.56 1.43 5.87
N LYS A 40 15.22 2.40 6.49
CA LYS A 40 14.77 3.81 6.42
C LYS A 40 14.97 4.34 4.99
N PRO A 41 14.24 5.40 4.58
CA PRO A 41 14.48 6.04 3.28
C PRO A 41 15.96 6.39 3.11
N THR A 42 16.54 5.99 1.98
CA THR A 42 17.98 6.02 1.72
C THR A 42 18.48 7.41 1.35
N GLU A 43 17.64 8.21 0.69
CA GLU A 43 17.97 9.53 0.16
C GLU A 43 17.79 10.60 1.25
N LYS A 44 18.70 10.64 2.21
CA LYS A 44 18.63 11.60 3.33
C LYS A 44 18.56 13.06 2.88
N HIS A 45 19.18 13.41 1.76
CA HIS A 45 19.16 14.77 1.20
C HIS A 45 17.77 15.18 0.67
N CYS A 46 16.88 14.21 0.45
CA CYS A 46 15.50 14.43 0.03
C CYS A 46 14.52 14.50 1.20
N LEU A 47 14.96 14.16 2.42
CA LEU A 47 14.12 14.22 3.62
C LEU A 47 14.25 15.60 4.27
N ILE A 48 13.14 16.33 4.35
CA ILE A 48 13.08 17.63 5.00
C ILE A 48 12.63 17.45 6.45
N GLU A 49 13.42 17.97 7.39
CA GLU A 49 13.04 18.04 8.79
C GLU A 49 11.84 18.95 9.01
N PHE A 50 10.99 18.62 9.98
CA PHE A 50 9.79 19.42 10.27
C PHE A 50 10.10 20.90 10.52
N MET A 51 11.23 21.20 11.18
CA MET A 51 11.65 22.58 11.47
C MET A 51 12.06 23.36 10.22
N ALA A 52 12.33 22.69 9.10
CA ALA A 52 12.72 23.28 7.83
C ALA A 52 11.63 23.20 6.75
N LYS A 53 10.41 22.76 7.11
CA LYS A 53 9.32 22.53 6.15
C LYS A 53 8.95 23.78 5.33
N ASP A 54 8.99 24.96 5.94
CA ASP A 54 8.61 26.21 5.28
C ASP A 54 9.75 26.82 4.44
N ARG A 55 10.95 26.21 4.49
CA ARG A 55 12.13 26.69 3.75
C ARG A 55 12.15 26.16 2.31
N TRP A 56 11.57 24.99 2.06
CA TRP A 56 11.70 24.29 0.78
C TRP A 56 10.37 23.66 0.34
N PRO A 57 10.01 23.78 -0.95
CA PRO A 57 8.89 23.04 -1.53
C PRO A 57 9.07 21.52 -1.36
N HIS A 58 7.98 20.85 -0.96
CA HIS A 58 8.00 19.44 -0.61
C HIS A 58 6.62 18.80 -0.70
N GLN A 59 6.63 17.47 -0.72
CA GLN A 59 5.43 16.63 -0.64
C GLN A 59 5.41 15.88 0.70
N GLU A 60 4.24 15.83 1.32
CA GLU A 60 4.00 14.94 2.45
C GLU A 60 3.84 13.50 1.93
N ARG A 61 4.60 12.60 2.52
CA ARG A 61 4.68 11.18 2.17
C ARG A 61 4.80 10.33 3.43
N TRP A 62 4.83 9.02 3.29
CA TRP A 62 4.80 8.10 4.43
C TRP A 62 5.93 7.08 4.35
N ALA A 63 6.55 6.79 5.49
CA ALA A 63 7.57 5.74 5.61
C ALA A 63 7.18 4.80 6.75
N PHE A 64 7.51 3.52 6.61
CA PHE A 64 7.27 2.51 7.63
C PHE A 64 8.43 2.45 8.62
N ASP A 65 8.14 2.58 9.90
CA ASP A 65 9.07 2.26 10.99
C ASP A 65 8.90 0.79 11.38
N TRP A 66 9.80 -0.06 10.88
CA TRP A 66 9.82 -1.49 11.18
C TRP A 66 9.94 -1.83 12.67
N ARG A 67 10.63 -0.99 13.46
CA ARG A 67 10.82 -1.30 14.88
C ARG A 67 9.57 -1.02 15.69
N ARG A 68 8.84 0.03 15.32
CA ARG A 68 7.62 0.46 15.99
C ARG A 68 6.35 -0.07 15.33
N GLN A 69 6.48 -0.71 14.17
CA GLN A 69 5.37 -1.29 13.41
C GLN A 69 4.27 -0.27 13.09
N HIS A 70 4.67 0.92 12.63
CA HIS A 70 3.72 1.97 12.22
C HIS A 70 4.29 2.79 11.07
N CYS A 71 3.40 3.42 10.30
CA CYS A 71 3.76 4.42 9.30
C CYS A 71 3.89 5.80 9.96
N TYR A 72 4.87 6.59 9.51
CA TYR A 72 5.07 7.96 9.95
C TYR A 72 5.23 8.88 8.74
N GLU A 73 4.80 10.13 8.91
CA GLU A 73 4.90 11.15 7.88
C GLU A 73 6.35 11.60 7.67
N ILE A 74 6.74 11.73 6.41
CA ILE A 74 7.99 12.33 5.96
C ILE A 74 7.68 13.46 4.98
N ARG A 75 8.64 14.38 4.81
CA ARG A 75 8.56 15.45 3.82
C ARG A 75 9.63 15.21 2.76
N TRP A 76 9.19 14.95 1.54
CA TRP A 76 10.08 14.67 0.41
C TRP A 76 10.28 15.93 -0.42
N ALA A 77 11.54 16.33 -0.60
CA ALA A 77 11.88 17.54 -1.32
C ALA A 77 11.53 17.46 -2.81
N ASP A 78 10.88 18.49 -3.36
CA ASP A 78 10.38 18.48 -4.74
C ASP A 78 11.50 18.32 -5.79
N HIS A 79 12.71 18.82 -5.49
CA HIS A 79 13.86 18.72 -6.40
C HIS A 79 14.38 17.30 -6.58
N CYS A 80 13.99 16.35 -5.72
CA CYS A 80 14.39 14.94 -5.83
C CYS A 80 13.55 14.15 -6.84
N GLY A 81 12.51 14.76 -7.42
CA GLY A 81 11.70 14.13 -8.46
C GLY A 81 10.81 12.99 -7.96
N LEU A 82 10.44 12.11 -8.89
CA LEU A 82 9.51 11.01 -8.63
C LEU A 82 10.13 9.94 -7.75
N VAL A 83 9.37 9.51 -6.74
CA VAL A 83 9.76 8.44 -5.82
C VAL A 83 9.61 7.09 -6.50
N ASN A 84 10.63 6.24 -6.38
CA ASN A 84 10.58 4.86 -6.87
C ASN A 84 9.67 4.01 -5.95
N ARG A 85 8.80 3.19 -6.54
CA ARG A 85 7.91 2.26 -5.81
C ARG A 85 8.68 1.23 -4.98
N ASP A 86 9.94 0.94 -5.32
CA ASP A 86 10.80 0.01 -4.58
C ASP A 86 11.53 0.66 -3.39
N THR A 87 10.96 1.72 -2.80
CA THR A 87 11.54 2.43 -1.66
C THR A 87 10.54 2.56 -0.52
N ASN A 88 11.04 2.74 0.70
CA ASN A 88 10.20 2.96 1.89
C ASN A 88 9.66 4.41 1.91
N ASN A 89 8.85 4.76 0.90
CA ASN A 89 8.38 6.11 0.66
C ASN A 89 7.06 6.12 -0.14
N PHE A 90 5.95 6.05 0.58
CA PHE A 90 4.61 5.84 0.07
C PHE A 90 3.83 7.16 -0.06
N ALA A 91 2.87 7.22 -0.96
CA ALA A 91 2.08 8.43 -1.19
C ALA A 91 1.00 8.63 -0.10
N SER A 92 0.64 7.58 0.65
CA SER A 92 -0.34 7.65 1.73
C SER A 92 -0.04 6.68 2.86
N GLU A 93 -0.57 6.96 4.05
CA GLU A 93 -0.48 6.05 5.20
C GLU A 93 -1.10 4.68 4.87
N LYS A 94 -2.25 4.70 4.18
CA LYS A 94 -2.95 3.48 3.77
C LYS A 94 -2.08 2.60 2.87
N GLU A 95 -1.40 3.19 1.89
CA GLU A 95 -0.47 2.48 1.01
C GLU A 95 0.71 1.91 1.79
N CYS A 96 1.31 2.71 2.68
CA CYS A 96 2.39 2.27 3.56
C CYS A 96 1.97 1.07 4.42
N LEU A 97 0.79 1.11 5.03
CA LEU A 97 0.28 0.01 5.85
C LEU A 97 -0.07 -1.22 5.00
N SER A 98 -0.67 -1.05 3.82
CA SER A 98 -1.01 -2.18 2.96
C SER A 98 0.23 -2.92 2.47
N GLU A 99 1.32 -2.20 2.18
CA GLU A 99 2.56 -2.77 1.68
C GLU A 99 3.42 -3.37 2.80
N CYS A 100 3.48 -2.72 3.97
CA CYS A 100 4.45 -3.07 5.03
C CYS A 100 3.86 -3.71 6.29
N ALA A 101 2.62 -3.42 6.69
CA ALA A 101 2.08 -3.90 7.98
C ALA A 101 1.80 -5.41 7.98
N GLY A 102 1.57 -6.02 6.82
CA GLY A 102 1.32 -7.46 6.67
C GLY A 102 2.56 -8.36 6.80
N TRP A 103 3.70 -7.81 7.23
CA TRP A 103 4.94 -8.52 7.52
C TRP A 103 5.33 -8.50 9.01
N ALA A 104 4.57 -7.78 9.82
CA ALA A 104 4.70 -7.69 11.28
C ALA A 104 4.46 -9.02 11.98
#